data_AF-X0YXB6-F1
#
_entry.id   AF-X0YXB6-F1
#
_cell.length_a   1.000
_cell.length_b   1.000
_cell.length_c   1.000
_cell.angle_alpha   90.00
_cell.angle_beta   90.00
_cell.angle_gamma   90.00
#
_symmetry.space_group_name_H-M   'P 1'
#
loop_
_entity.id
_entity.type
_entity.pdbx_description
1 polymer ?
#
loop_
_entity_poly.entity_id
_entity_poly.type
_entity_poly.pdbx_seq_one_letter_code
_entity_poly.pdbx_strand_id
1 'polypeptide(L)'
;PNCDCSRFLEIWNLVFIQYNFDGKKYNELPQKNIDTGMGLERITAVLEGNPSVFKTSLFDGIMKKIKEISEEKINYKNGKKASLEFDKSTRIIADHARAIYFLISDGVTPSNEGRGYILRRIIRRAIRYGKLIGIEDYFLNDIGEAVVSEYSKIYPELLEKKEFSFNLIRDEEKRFTKTLKEGIKVLIQKINRIKKDNGKYLDPEDAFRLYDTFGFPVELTAEILNENNLKLNMEKFNDYLKEHAEKSKSKILFDKKIDSNLEIYRNISKNLEVEFIGYQRSKAKTVIENIIKIDKNGNKELTSKLYDGEKGEIILRETPFYGEKGGQIGDKGIIRKGENFFAVTDCKIPVEGINIHKGRVKKGELKVVDEVSAEVDYNSRKNISKNHTATHLLHWVLRNVFGNEIKQCGSFVGEDRFRFDYSIYTAPSSTSRLAEILFKILSLASR
;
A
#
# COMPACT_ATOMS: atom_id res chain seq x y z
N PRO A 1 -32.26 4.92 24.55
CA PRO A 1 -31.14 5.36 23.69
C PRO A 1 -31.39 5.23 22.18
N ASN A 2 -32.27 4.31 21.74
CA ASN A 2 -32.57 4.00 20.33
C ASN A 2 -33.66 4.90 19.66
N CYS A 3 -33.78 6.17 20.03
CA CYS A 3 -34.53 7.10 19.17
C CYS A 3 -33.55 7.73 18.18
N ASP A 4 -33.97 7.99 16.94
CA ASP A 4 -33.25 8.91 16.03
C ASP A 4 -33.35 10.39 16.49
N CYS A 5 -33.71 10.61 17.75
CA CYS A 5 -33.80 11.92 18.35
C CYS A 5 -32.44 12.29 18.95
N SER A 6 -31.92 13.47 18.58
CA SER A 6 -30.67 14.07 19.05
C SER A 6 -30.66 14.45 20.54
N ARG A 7 -31.50 13.81 21.35
CA ARG A 7 -31.71 14.05 22.78
C ARG A 7 -30.61 13.42 23.65
N PHE A 8 -30.04 12.29 23.23
CA PHE A 8 -29.08 11.53 24.02
C PHE A 8 -27.70 11.56 23.36
N LEU A 9 -26.66 11.78 24.17
CA LEU A 9 -25.26 11.73 23.75
C LEU A 9 -24.57 10.58 24.47
N GLU A 10 -23.99 9.66 23.71
CA GLU A 10 -23.12 8.61 24.24
C GLU A 10 -21.77 9.25 24.58
N ILE A 11 -21.35 9.19 25.85
CA ILE A 11 -20.09 9.81 26.31
C ILE A 11 -19.01 8.78 26.68
N TRP A 12 -19.41 7.55 26.97
CA TRP A 12 -18.52 6.49 27.43
C TRP A 12 -19.09 5.12 27.05
N ASN A 13 -18.22 4.25 26.52
CA ASN A 13 -18.50 2.84 26.29
C ASN A 13 -17.60 1.94 27.15
N LEU A 14 -18.18 0.88 27.74
CA LEU A 14 -17.49 -0.15 28.51
C LEU A 14 -17.76 -1.52 27.86
N VAL A 15 -16.75 -2.06 27.18
CA VAL A 15 -16.85 -3.33 26.47
C VAL A 15 -16.12 -4.41 27.25
N PHE A 16 -16.88 -5.40 27.71
CA PHE A 16 -16.34 -6.59 28.37
C PHE A 16 -16.09 -7.66 27.32
N ILE A 17 -14.87 -7.70 26.77
CA ILE A 17 -14.52 -8.63 25.68
C ILE A 17 -14.32 -10.02 26.28
N GLN A 18 -15.19 -10.96 25.88
CA GLN A 18 -15.20 -12.33 26.41
C GLN A 18 -15.07 -13.41 25.35
N TYR A 19 -15.28 -13.07 24.06
CA TYR A 19 -15.37 -14.06 22.99
C TYR A 19 -14.58 -13.65 21.76
N ASN A 20 -14.00 -14.64 21.08
CA ASN A 20 -13.39 -14.51 19.75
C ASN A 20 -14.25 -15.23 18.71
N PHE A 21 -14.59 -14.54 17.61
CA PHE A 21 -15.33 -15.14 16.51
C PHE A 21 -14.37 -15.81 15.53
N ASP A 22 -14.51 -17.12 15.32
CA ASP A 22 -13.66 -17.91 14.41
C ASP A 22 -14.18 -17.94 12.96
N GLY A 23 -15.22 -17.16 12.65
CA GLY A 23 -15.93 -17.20 11.36
C GLY A 23 -17.19 -18.09 11.37
N LYS A 24 -17.38 -18.91 12.41
CA LYS A 24 -18.56 -19.79 12.57
C LYS A 24 -19.24 -19.63 13.91
N LYS A 25 -18.46 -19.52 15.00
CA LYS A 25 -18.97 -19.39 16.37
C LYS A 25 -18.10 -18.46 17.20
N TYR A 26 -18.70 -17.95 18.27
CA TYR A 26 -18.00 -17.21 19.31
C TYR A 26 -17.45 -18.20 20.34
N ASN A 27 -16.13 -18.32 20.39
CA ASN A 27 -15.44 -19.13 21.38
C ASN A 27 -14.97 -18.23 22.53
N GLU A 28 -15.01 -18.72 23.76
CA GLU A 28 -14.55 -17.95 24.91
C GLU A 28 -13.04 -17.66 24.80
N LEU A 29 -12.66 -16.42 25.13
CA LEU A 29 -11.26 -16.02 25.12
C LEU A 29 -10.53 -16.66 26.30
N PRO A 30 -9.30 -17.19 26.10
CA PRO A 30 -8.46 -17.66 27.19
C PRO A 30 -8.17 -16.57 28.23
N GLN A 31 -8.13 -15.30 27.79
CA GLN A 31 -7.96 -14.14 28.64
C GLN A 31 -8.99 -13.07 28.25
N LYS A 32 -9.88 -12.74 29.18
CA LYS A 32 -10.89 -11.68 29.02
C LYS A 32 -10.27 -10.32 29.33
N ASN A 33 -10.78 -9.28 28.70
CA ASN A 33 -10.30 -7.92 28.92
C ASN A 33 -11.46 -6.91 28.93
N ILE A 34 -11.21 -5.77 29.57
CA ILE A 34 -12.10 -4.62 29.54
C ILE A 34 -11.51 -3.64 28.54
N ASP A 35 -12.25 -3.35 27.49
CA ASP A 35 -11.96 -2.28 26.55
C ASP A 35 -12.90 -1.11 26.84
N THR A 36 -12.33 0.07 27.08
CA THR A 36 -13.10 1.23 27.49
C THR A 36 -12.72 2.44 26.66
N GLY A 37 -13.73 3.18 26.22
CA GLY A 37 -13.56 4.38 25.40
C GLY A 37 -14.44 5.50 25.90
N MET A 38 -13.81 6.55 26.43
CA MET A 38 -14.48 7.80 26.79
C MET A 38 -14.04 8.88 25.80
N GLY A 39 -14.99 9.41 25.03
CA GLY A 39 -14.67 10.37 23.97
C GLY A 39 -14.33 11.74 24.54
N LEU A 40 -13.06 12.15 24.47
CA LEU A 40 -12.58 13.41 25.01
C LEU A 40 -13.42 14.60 24.51
N GLU A 41 -13.65 14.68 23.20
CA GLU A 41 -14.43 15.77 22.58
C GLU A 41 -15.87 15.84 23.12
N ARG A 42 -16.49 14.68 23.37
CA ARG A 42 -17.87 14.63 23.87
C ARG A 42 -17.92 14.98 25.36
N ILE A 43 -16.94 14.56 26.15
CA ILE A 43 -16.85 14.95 27.56
C ILE A 43 -16.58 16.45 27.70
N THR A 44 -15.66 17.01 26.91
CA THR A 44 -15.41 18.45 26.88
C THR A 44 -16.68 19.22 26.52
N ALA A 45 -17.42 18.76 25.51
CA ALA A 45 -18.71 19.34 25.12
C ALA A 45 -19.72 19.36 26.30
N VAL A 46 -19.81 18.28 27.07
CA VAL A 46 -20.66 18.21 28.27
C VAL A 46 -20.17 19.16 29.37
N LEU A 47 -18.86 19.16 29.68
CA LEU A 47 -18.27 19.99 30.73
C LEU A 47 -18.38 21.49 30.43
N GLU A 48 -18.27 21.87 29.16
CA GLU A 48 -18.41 23.26 28.69
C GLU A 48 -19.87 23.66 28.43
N GLY A 49 -20.83 22.77 28.66
CA GLY A 49 -22.26 23.05 28.48
C GLY A 49 -22.65 23.28 27.03
N ASN A 50 -21.91 22.71 26.07
CA ASN A 50 -22.14 22.89 24.64
C ASN A 50 -22.55 21.59 23.96
N PRO A 51 -23.72 21.50 23.31
CA PRO A 51 -24.16 20.25 22.68
C PRO A 51 -23.36 19.89 21.41
N SER A 52 -22.45 20.75 20.93
CA SER A 52 -21.62 20.49 19.75
C SER A 52 -20.14 20.45 20.09
N VAL A 53 -19.48 19.37 19.72
CA VAL A 53 -18.01 19.21 19.87
C VAL A 53 -17.21 20.31 19.15
N PHE A 54 -17.76 20.89 18.08
CA PHE A 54 -17.10 21.94 17.30
C PHE A 54 -17.17 23.33 17.94
N LYS A 55 -17.91 23.47 19.03
CA LYS A 55 -18.01 24.72 19.79
C LYS A 55 -17.34 24.60 21.16
N THR A 56 -16.37 23.68 21.24
CA THR A 56 -15.57 23.46 22.44
C THR A 56 -14.20 24.12 22.32
N SER A 57 -13.50 24.27 23.43
CA SER A 57 -12.12 24.75 23.46
C SER A 57 -11.19 23.99 22.50
N LEU A 58 -11.44 22.69 22.27
CA LEU A 58 -10.66 21.85 21.36
C LEU A 58 -10.74 22.25 19.88
N PHE A 59 -11.78 22.98 19.47
CA PHE A 59 -12.03 23.34 18.07
C PHE A 59 -12.21 24.83 17.84
N ASP A 60 -12.40 25.66 18.88
CA ASP A 60 -12.75 27.06 18.72
C ASP A 60 -11.71 27.85 17.90
N GLY A 61 -10.41 27.65 18.18
CA GLY A 61 -9.32 28.27 17.41
C GLY A 61 -9.34 27.88 15.92
N ILE A 62 -9.58 26.61 15.62
CA ILE A 62 -9.66 26.08 14.25
C ILE A 62 -10.89 26.66 13.53
N MET A 63 -12.06 26.64 14.19
CA MET A 63 -13.32 27.13 13.63
C MET A 63 -13.26 28.64 13.38
N LYS A 64 -12.67 29.41 14.29
CA LYS A 64 -12.43 30.84 14.13
C LYS A 64 -11.56 31.12 12.92
N LYS A 65 -10.45 30.38 12.75
CA LYS A 65 -9.55 30.53 11.60
C LYS A 65 -10.25 30.23 10.28
N ILE A 66 -11.06 29.16 10.22
CA ILE A 66 -11.86 28.84 9.02
C ILE A 66 -12.81 29.98 8.68
N LYS A 67 -13.47 30.56 9.69
CA LYS A 67 -14.39 31.68 9.49
C LYS A 67 -13.66 32.92 8.98
N GLU A 68 -12.52 33.28 9.56
CA GLU A 68 -11.68 34.40 9.09
C GLU A 68 -11.29 34.23 7.63
N ILE A 69 -10.72 33.07 7.26
CA ILE A 69 -10.35 32.75 5.88
C ILE A 69 -11.56 32.84 4.95
N SER A 70 -12.71 32.31 5.40
CA SER A 70 -13.95 32.40 4.64
C SER A 70 -14.35 33.84 4.44
N GLU A 71 -14.33 34.68 5.48
CA GLU A 71 -14.72 36.09 5.37
C GLU A 71 -13.78 36.91 4.48
N GLU A 72 -12.48 36.60 4.49
CA GLU A 72 -11.47 37.26 3.65
C GLU A 72 -11.54 36.83 2.17
N LYS A 73 -11.74 35.52 1.91
CA LYS A 73 -11.66 34.92 0.57
C LYS A 73 -13.02 34.78 -0.12
N ILE A 74 -14.13 34.94 0.60
CA ILE A 74 -15.47 34.94 0.01
C ILE A 74 -15.73 36.28 -0.69
N ASN A 75 -15.67 36.25 -2.01
CA ASN A 75 -16.13 37.35 -2.85
C ASN A 75 -17.66 37.26 -3.05
N TYR A 76 -18.47 37.32 -1.96
CA TYR A 76 -19.94 37.28 -2.06
C TYR A 76 -20.63 38.57 -1.62
N LYS A 77 -21.16 39.25 -2.65
CA LYS A 77 -22.45 39.95 -2.61
C LYS A 77 -23.53 38.93 -2.20
N ASN A 78 -24.32 39.22 -1.15
CA ASN A 78 -25.52 38.49 -0.70
C ASN A 78 -25.42 37.56 0.54
N GLY A 79 -24.74 38.01 1.60
CA GLY A 79 -25.32 37.97 2.96
C GLY A 79 -25.70 36.64 3.61
N LYS A 80 -25.20 35.47 3.17
CA LYS A 80 -25.47 34.18 3.84
C LYS A 80 -24.26 33.66 4.62
N LYS A 81 -23.84 34.40 5.67
CA LYS A 81 -22.87 33.92 6.68
C LYS A 81 -23.45 32.84 7.63
N ALA A 82 -24.74 32.51 7.50
CA ALA A 82 -25.48 31.63 8.42
C ALA A 82 -26.37 30.62 7.68
N SER A 83 -25.86 29.96 6.63
CA SER A 83 -26.57 28.82 6.02
C SER A 83 -26.20 27.51 6.72
N LEU A 84 -27.14 26.57 6.79
CA LEU A 84 -26.89 25.21 7.31
C LEU A 84 -25.74 24.50 6.56
N GLU A 85 -25.56 24.82 5.28
CA GLU A 85 -24.48 24.30 4.44
C GLU A 85 -23.12 24.88 4.81
N PHE A 86 -23.05 26.18 5.15
CA PHE A 86 -21.82 26.80 5.64
C PHE A 86 -21.40 26.17 6.98
N ASP A 87 -22.33 26.06 7.93
CA ASP A 87 -22.10 25.41 9.22
C ASP A 87 -21.64 23.96 9.09
N LYS A 88 -22.24 23.19 8.18
CA LYS A 88 -21.84 21.82 7.91
C LYS A 88 -20.43 21.75 7.34
N SER A 89 -20.14 22.59 6.34
CA SER A 89 -18.86 22.59 5.62
C SER A 89 -17.71 23.00 6.54
N THR A 90 -17.88 24.05 7.35
CA THR A 90 -16.86 24.51 8.31
C THR A 90 -16.50 23.42 9.33
N ARG A 91 -17.49 22.70 9.88
CA ARG A 91 -17.26 21.57 10.79
C ARG A 91 -16.49 20.43 10.12
N ILE A 92 -16.84 20.09 8.88
CA ILE A 92 -16.13 19.05 8.12
C ILE A 92 -14.68 19.47 7.85
N ILE A 93 -14.46 20.71 7.44
CA ILE A 93 -13.13 21.25 7.20
C ILE A 93 -12.30 21.21 8.49
N ALA A 94 -12.86 21.62 9.64
CA ALA A 94 -12.15 21.63 10.91
C ALA A 94 -11.71 20.22 11.35
N ASP A 95 -12.64 19.27 11.33
CA ASP A 95 -12.36 17.86 11.64
C ASP A 95 -11.28 17.28 10.72
N HIS A 96 -11.43 17.51 9.42
CA HIS A 96 -10.51 16.98 8.42
C HIS A 96 -9.14 17.63 8.49
N ALA A 97 -9.04 18.95 8.70
CA ALA A 97 -7.77 19.62 8.90
C ALA A 97 -7.04 19.05 10.11
N ARG A 98 -7.73 18.89 11.26
CA ARG A 98 -7.14 18.25 12.44
C ARG A 98 -6.62 16.85 12.10
N ALA A 99 -7.44 15.98 11.51
CA ALA A 99 -7.03 14.62 11.14
C ALA A 99 -5.84 14.58 10.16
N ILE A 100 -5.81 15.48 9.18
CA ILE A 100 -4.75 15.58 8.18
C ILE A 100 -3.39 15.81 8.84
N TYR A 101 -3.28 16.80 9.73
CA TYR A 101 -2.00 17.15 10.34
C TYR A 101 -1.51 16.08 11.31
N PHE A 102 -2.40 15.47 12.10
CA PHE A 102 -2.05 14.34 12.95
C PHE A 102 -1.60 13.11 12.15
N LEU A 103 -2.27 12.78 11.05
CA LEU A 103 -1.85 11.66 10.19
C LEU A 103 -0.46 11.90 9.58
N ILE A 104 -0.16 13.13 9.17
CA ILE A 104 1.15 13.45 8.58
C ILE A 104 2.25 13.48 9.65
N SER A 105 1.98 14.00 10.85
CA SER A 105 2.95 13.96 11.95
C SER A 105 3.30 12.52 12.34
N ASP A 106 2.33 11.60 12.25
CA ASP A 106 2.52 10.15 12.46
C ASP A 106 3.22 9.44 11.28
N GLY A 107 3.63 10.19 10.24
CA GLY A 107 4.40 9.67 9.10
C GLY A 107 3.55 9.08 7.97
N VAL A 108 2.24 9.36 7.92
CA VAL A 108 1.39 8.98 6.78
C VAL A 108 1.56 10.00 5.65
N THR A 109 1.82 9.52 4.44
CA THR A 109 1.89 10.35 3.23
C THR A 109 0.80 9.97 2.23
N PRO A 110 0.26 10.92 1.43
CA PRO A 110 -0.79 10.63 0.45
C PRO A 110 -0.36 9.58 -0.59
N SER A 111 -1.15 8.54 -0.77
CA SER A 111 -0.88 7.45 -1.73
C SER A 111 -2.18 6.93 -2.38
N ASN A 112 -2.07 5.95 -3.27
CA ASN A 112 -3.22 5.31 -3.91
C ASN A 112 -3.82 4.16 -3.08
N GLU A 113 -3.18 3.75 -1.98
CA GLU A 113 -3.56 2.54 -1.23
C GLU A 113 -3.41 2.71 0.30
N GLY A 114 -4.13 1.90 1.07
CA GLY A 114 -4.01 1.84 2.53
C GLY A 114 -4.23 3.19 3.23
N ARG A 115 -3.39 3.48 4.23
CA ARG A 115 -3.51 4.71 5.06
C ARG A 115 -3.29 5.98 4.24
N GLY A 116 -2.39 5.95 3.27
CA GLY A 116 -2.10 7.11 2.41
C GLY A 116 -3.27 7.48 1.50
N TYR A 117 -4.05 6.49 1.05
CA TYR A 117 -5.29 6.74 0.33
C TYR A 117 -6.36 7.39 1.22
N ILE A 118 -6.47 6.99 2.49
CA ILE A 118 -7.38 7.64 3.46
C ILE A 118 -6.99 9.09 3.69
N LEU A 119 -5.70 9.37 3.93
CA LEU A 119 -5.20 10.74 4.09
C LEU A 119 -5.55 11.59 2.85
N ARG A 120 -5.25 11.07 1.65
CA ARG A 120 -5.60 11.73 0.39
C ARG A 120 -7.09 12.03 0.28
N ARG A 121 -7.95 11.08 0.65
CA ARG A 121 -9.41 11.24 0.63
C ARG A 121 -9.87 12.38 1.55
N ILE A 122 -9.33 12.45 2.76
CA ILE A 122 -9.69 13.49 3.75
C ILE A 122 -9.23 14.88 3.25
N ILE A 123 -8.01 15.00 2.72
CA ILE A 123 -7.50 16.24 2.09
C ILE A 123 -8.47 16.72 1.00
N ARG A 124 -8.80 15.84 0.06
CA ARG A 124 -9.66 16.18 -1.08
C ARG A 124 -11.08 16.58 -0.66
N ARG A 125 -11.60 15.95 0.39
CA ARG A 125 -12.91 16.29 0.95
C ARG A 125 -12.89 17.66 1.64
N ALA A 126 -11.84 17.99 2.38
CA ALA A 126 -11.66 19.31 2.96
C ALA A 126 -11.63 20.40 1.87
N ILE A 127 -10.85 20.19 0.80
CA ILE A 127 -10.76 21.13 -0.35
C ILE A 127 -12.13 21.33 -1.00
N ARG A 128 -12.88 20.24 -1.23
CA ARG A 128 -14.24 20.32 -1.79
C ARG A 128 -15.15 21.19 -0.93
N TYR A 129 -15.16 20.95 0.39
CA TYR A 129 -16.02 21.72 1.29
C TYR A 129 -15.58 23.18 1.41
N GLY A 130 -14.29 23.48 1.28
CA GLY A 130 -13.81 24.86 1.15
C GLY A 130 -14.37 25.56 -0.09
N LYS A 131 -14.40 24.86 -1.23
CA LYS A 131 -15.00 25.38 -2.48
C LYS A 131 -16.50 25.59 -2.37
N LEU A 132 -17.22 24.71 -1.67
CA LEU A 132 -18.66 24.85 -1.45
C LEU A 132 -19.01 26.13 -0.66
N ILE A 133 -18.16 26.54 0.26
CA ILE A 133 -18.33 27.80 1.01
C ILE A 133 -17.67 29.01 0.34
N GLY A 134 -17.15 28.86 -0.88
CA GLY A 134 -16.63 29.97 -1.68
C GLY A 134 -15.15 30.29 -1.46
N ILE A 135 -14.37 29.43 -0.80
CA ILE A 135 -12.91 29.60 -0.70
C ILE A 135 -12.28 29.15 -2.03
N GLU A 136 -11.76 30.11 -2.81
CA GLU A 136 -11.17 29.83 -4.11
C GLU A 136 -9.65 29.57 -4.07
N ASP A 137 -8.94 30.16 -3.13
CA ASP A 137 -7.49 29.98 -2.98
C ASP A 137 -7.14 28.79 -2.06
N TYR A 138 -5.84 28.48 -1.99
CA TYR A 138 -5.30 27.50 -1.05
C TYR A 138 -5.51 27.98 0.39
N PHE A 139 -5.93 27.08 1.27
CA PHE A 139 -6.34 27.46 2.63
C PHE A 139 -6.02 26.42 3.71
N LEU A 140 -5.70 25.18 3.33
CA LEU A 140 -5.46 24.11 4.31
C LEU A 140 -4.24 24.36 5.21
N ASN A 141 -3.22 25.07 4.71
CA ASN A 141 -2.07 25.45 5.54
C ASN A 141 -2.44 26.53 6.57
N ASP A 142 -3.28 27.50 6.19
CA ASP A 142 -3.72 28.56 7.09
C ASP A 142 -4.53 27.97 8.27
N ILE A 143 -5.35 26.94 8.02
CA ILE A 143 -6.04 26.18 9.08
C ILE A 143 -5.05 25.29 9.85
N GLY A 144 -4.09 24.70 9.15
CA GLY A 144 -3.02 23.91 9.74
C GLY A 144 -2.22 24.64 10.79
N GLU A 145 -1.99 25.94 10.61
CA GLU A 145 -1.37 26.77 11.63
C GLU A 145 -2.18 26.80 12.92
N ALA A 146 -3.51 26.93 12.83
CA ALA A 146 -4.39 26.86 13.99
C ALA A 146 -4.35 25.47 14.65
N VAL A 147 -4.33 24.39 13.87
CA VAL A 147 -4.20 23.01 14.41
C VAL A 147 -2.87 22.85 15.15
N VAL A 148 -1.75 23.25 14.56
CA VAL A 148 -0.43 23.13 15.19
C VAL A 148 -0.37 24.01 16.45
N SER A 149 -0.90 25.22 16.41
CA SER A 149 -0.92 26.12 17.57
C SER A 149 -1.74 25.54 18.73
N GLU A 150 -2.88 24.92 18.45
CA GLU A 150 -3.78 24.36 19.47
C GLU A 150 -3.18 23.10 20.12
N TYR A 151 -2.57 22.22 19.32
CA TYR A 151 -2.22 20.87 19.78
C TYR A 151 -0.72 20.64 20.05
N SER A 152 0.19 21.44 19.51
CA SER A 152 1.65 21.14 19.56
C SER A 152 2.27 21.15 20.96
N LYS A 153 1.64 21.79 21.95
CA LYS A 153 2.11 21.74 23.34
C LYS A 153 2.02 20.32 23.93
N ILE A 154 1.02 19.55 23.51
CA ILE A 154 0.81 18.16 23.95
C ILE A 154 1.41 17.18 22.94
N TYR A 155 1.36 17.52 21.65
CA TYR A 155 1.81 16.70 20.52
C TYR A 155 2.96 17.41 19.77
N PRO A 156 4.18 17.44 20.32
CA PRO A 156 5.32 18.18 19.76
C PRO A 156 5.69 17.75 18.35
N GLU A 157 5.39 16.51 17.95
CA GLU A 157 5.57 15.99 16.59
C GLU A 157 4.85 16.82 15.52
N LEU A 158 3.74 17.50 15.86
CA LEU A 158 3.05 18.42 14.96
C LEU A 158 3.92 19.63 14.61
N LEU A 159 4.69 20.13 15.58
CA LEU A 159 5.60 21.26 15.36
C LEU A 159 6.86 20.80 14.63
N GLU A 160 7.44 19.66 15.02
CA GLU A 160 8.62 19.07 14.37
C GLU A 160 8.38 18.78 12.87
N LYS A 161 7.17 18.30 12.53
CA LYS A 161 6.79 17.96 11.15
C LYS A 161 6.04 19.08 10.43
N LYS A 162 5.97 20.30 10.99
CA LYS A 162 5.19 21.42 10.43
C LYS A 162 5.58 21.72 8.98
N GLU A 163 6.86 21.99 8.72
CA GLU A 163 7.32 22.36 7.37
C GLU A 163 7.08 21.27 6.33
N PHE A 164 7.35 20.01 6.70
CA PHE A 164 7.08 18.86 5.84
C PHE A 164 5.59 18.75 5.50
N SER A 165 4.73 18.84 6.52
CA SER A 165 3.28 18.79 6.37
C SER A 165 2.76 19.91 5.48
N PHE A 166 3.25 21.13 5.68
CA PHE A 166 2.80 22.31 4.93
C PHE A 166 3.19 22.23 3.47
N ASN A 167 4.38 21.73 3.15
CA ASN A 167 4.82 21.53 1.77
C ASN A 167 3.99 20.42 1.09
N LEU A 168 3.80 19.30 1.76
CA LEU A 168 3.01 18.17 1.26
C LEU A 168 1.55 18.57 0.99
N ILE A 169 0.91 19.27 1.93
CA ILE A 169 -0.47 19.73 1.80
C ILE A 169 -0.61 20.77 0.69
N ARG A 170 0.31 21.72 0.61
CA ARG A 170 0.31 22.71 -0.48
C ARG A 170 0.39 22.06 -1.85
N ASP A 171 1.22 21.03 -2.01
CA ASP A 171 1.36 20.32 -3.28
C ASP A 171 0.12 19.50 -3.64
N GLU A 172 -0.46 18.77 -2.68
CA GLU A 172 -1.70 18.02 -2.90
C GLU A 172 -2.88 18.96 -3.19
N GLU A 173 -2.98 20.07 -2.47
CA GLU A 173 -4.04 21.06 -2.63
C GLU A 173 -3.98 21.75 -4.01
N LYS A 174 -2.78 22.13 -4.46
CA LYS A 174 -2.53 22.65 -5.81
C LYS A 174 -2.96 21.67 -6.90
N ARG A 175 -2.49 20.42 -6.80
CA ARG A 175 -2.80 19.37 -7.79
C ARG A 175 -4.30 19.11 -7.84
N PHE A 176 -4.92 18.92 -6.69
CA PHE A 176 -6.31 18.53 -6.62
C PHE A 176 -7.27 19.67 -6.96
N THR A 177 -6.96 20.93 -6.66
CA THR A 177 -7.83 22.06 -6.99
C THR A 177 -8.11 22.14 -8.50
N LYS A 178 -7.11 21.83 -9.34
CA LYS A 178 -7.28 21.76 -10.80
C LYS A 178 -8.21 20.60 -11.20
N THR A 179 -7.92 19.39 -10.71
CA THR A 179 -8.75 18.19 -10.92
C THR A 179 -10.19 18.37 -10.48
N LEU A 180 -10.41 19.01 -9.33
CA LEU A 180 -11.72 19.28 -8.74
C LEU A 180 -12.56 20.16 -9.65
N LYS A 181 -11.99 21.25 -10.19
CA LYS A 181 -12.69 22.19 -11.07
C LYS A 181 -13.18 21.52 -12.35
N GLU A 182 -12.33 20.72 -12.99
CA GLU A 182 -12.68 19.99 -14.22
C GLU A 182 -13.69 18.86 -13.93
N GLY A 183 -13.44 18.06 -12.90
CA GLY A 183 -14.28 16.92 -12.53
C GLY A 183 -15.69 17.33 -12.08
N ILE A 184 -15.83 18.38 -11.26
CA ILE A 184 -17.15 18.89 -10.85
C ILE A 184 -17.95 19.35 -12.06
N LYS A 185 -17.33 20.08 -13.00
CA LYS A 185 -18.02 20.54 -14.21
C LYS A 185 -18.61 19.38 -15.01
N VAL A 186 -17.81 18.32 -15.21
CA VAL A 186 -18.25 17.11 -15.93
C VAL A 186 -19.36 16.39 -15.15
N LEU A 187 -19.19 16.19 -13.85
CA LEU A 187 -20.16 15.49 -13.01
C LEU A 187 -21.51 16.22 -12.97
N ILE A 188 -21.53 17.56 -12.84
CA ILE A 188 -22.77 18.35 -12.86
C ILE A 188 -23.51 18.19 -14.19
N GLN A 189 -22.80 18.18 -15.32
CA GLN A 189 -23.42 17.93 -16.63
C GLN A 189 -24.10 16.57 -16.69
N LYS A 190 -23.46 15.53 -16.13
CA LYS A 190 -24.02 14.18 -16.06
C LYS A 190 -25.23 14.10 -15.12
N ILE A 191 -25.14 14.71 -13.94
CA ILE A 191 -26.27 14.80 -12.97
C ILE A 191 -27.48 15.46 -13.63
N ASN A 192 -27.29 16.57 -14.33
CA ASN A 192 -28.38 17.28 -15.00
C ASN A 192 -29.03 16.43 -16.10
N ARG A 193 -28.24 15.65 -16.85
CA ARG A 193 -28.77 14.71 -17.84
C ARG A 193 -29.57 13.58 -17.19
N ILE A 194 -29.02 12.93 -16.16
CA ILE A 194 -29.71 11.85 -15.44
C ILE A 194 -31.05 12.34 -14.87
N LYS A 195 -31.07 13.55 -14.29
CA LYS A 195 -32.31 14.16 -13.78
C LYS A 195 -33.34 14.45 -14.89
N LYS A 196 -32.89 14.93 -16.07
CA LYS A 196 -33.78 15.11 -17.23
C LYS A 196 -34.38 13.80 -17.73
N ASP A 197 -33.60 12.73 -17.66
CA ASP A 197 -34.01 11.39 -18.09
C ASP A 197 -34.74 10.60 -16.99
N ASN A 198 -35.09 11.25 -15.86
CA ASN A 198 -35.69 10.63 -14.66
C ASN A 198 -34.92 9.41 -14.11
N GLY A 199 -33.60 9.36 -14.35
CA GLY A 199 -32.71 8.32 -13.86
C GLY A 199 -32.33 8.51 -12.39
N LYS A 200 -31.80 7.44 -11.78
CA LYS A 200 -31.34 7.43 -10.38
C LYS A 200 -29.87 7.06 -10.20
N TYR A 201 -29.21 6.59 -11.26
CA TYR A 201 -27.86 6.04 -11.18
C TYR A 201 -26.93 6.73 -12.18
N LEU A 202 -25.69 6.98 -11.76
CA LEU A 202 -24.61 7.33 -12.67
C LEU A 202 -24.13 6.07 -13.41
N ASP A 203 -23.91 6.20 -14.72
CA ASP A 203 -23.36 5.12 -15.54
C ASP A 203 -21.94 4.74 -15.07
N PRO A 204 -21.60 3.45 -14.90
CA PRO A 204 -20.25 3.00 -14.60
C PRO A 204 -19.17 3.55 -15.54
N GLU A 205 -19.45 3.71 -16.83
CA GLU A 205 -18.51 4.29 -17.81
C GLU A 205 -18.22 5.77 -17.50
N ASP A 206 -19.25 6.53 -17.13
CA ASP A 206 -19.10 7.93 -16.76
C ASP A 206 -18.32 8.10 -15.44
N ALA A 207 -18.58 7.21 -14.47
CA ALA A 207 -17.82 7.15 -13.24
C ALA A 207 -16.36 6.75 -13.49
N PHE A 208 -16.12 5.79 -14.38
CA PHE A 208 -14.78 5.38 -14.80
C PHE A 208 -14.04 6.52 -15.49
N ARG A 209 -14.69 7.24 -16.40
CA ARG A 209 -14.09 8.38 -17.09
C ARG A 209 -13.73 9.51 -16.12
N LEU A 210 -14.60 9.81 -15.15
CA LEU A 210 -14.28 10.77 -14.07
C LEU A 210 -13.04 10.35 -13.30
N TYR A 211 -12.95 9.06 -12.94
CA TYR A 211 -11.83 8.50 -12.20
C TYR A 211 -10.52 8.46 -13.00
N ASP A 212 -10.53 7.83 -14.17
CA ASP A 212 -9.34 7.53 -14.98
C ASP A 212 -8.84 8.75 -15.77
N THR A 213 -9.74 9.43 -16.48
CA THR A 213 -9.35 10.53 -17.37
C THR A 213 -9.15 11.84 -16.62
N PHE A 214 -10.05 12.15 -15.68
CA PHE A 214 -10.02 13.44 -14.96
C PHE A 214 -9.35 13.35 -13.58
N GLY A 215 -8.98 12.15 -13.12
CA GLY A 215 -8.40 11.92 -11.79
C GLY A 215 -9.38 12.20 -10.64
N PHE A 216 -10.68 12.27 -10.94
CA PHE A 216 -11.72 12.67 -9.99
C PHE A 216 -12.09 11.49 -9.07
N PRO A 217 -11.99 11.63 -7.73
CA PRO A 217 -12.15 10.52 -6.81
C PRO A 217 -13.56 9.93 -6.87
N VAL A 218 -13.67 8.60 -6.94
CA VAL A 218 -14.96 7.91 -6.99
C VAL A 218 -15.79 8.15 -5.73
N GLU A 219 -15.14 8.35 -4.59
CA GLU A 219 -15.81 8.60 -3.31
C GLU A 219 -16.47 9.98 -3.30
N LEU A 220 -15.81 10.99 -3.89
CA LEU A 220 -16.39 12.31 -4.05
C LEU A 220 -17.52 12.29 -5.08
N THR A 221 -17.38 11.52 -6.16
CA THR A 221 -18.47 11.28 -7.11
C THR A 221 -19.69 10.71 -6.39
N ALA A 222 -19.52 9.65 -5.61
CA ALA A 222 -20.60 9.02 -4.85
C ALA A 222 -21.24 9.99 -3.83
N GLU A 223 -20.43 10.78 -3.13
CA GLU A 223 -20.91 11.78 -2.16
C GLU A 223 -21.76 12.88 -2.84
N ILE A 224 -21.26 13.46 -3.94
CA ILE A 224 -21.98 14.49 -4.70
C ILE A 224 -23.27 13.94 -5.32
N LEU A 225 -23.27 12.70 -5.80
CA LEU A 225 -24.46 12.03 -6.30
C LEU A 225 -25.51 11.88 -5.20
N ASN A 226 -25.11 11.41 -4.02
CA ASN A 226 -26.01 11.22 -2.88
C ASN A 226 -26.66 12.54 -2.44
N GLU A 227 -25.91 13.65 -2.40
CA GLU A 227 -26.45 14.98 -2.13
C GLU A 227 -27.48 15.44 -3.18
N ASN A 228 -27.44 14.87 -4.38
CA ASN A 228 -28.37 15.10 -5.48
C ASN A 228 -29.48 14.05 -5.58
N ASN A 229 -29.65 13.18 -4.58
CA ASN A 229 -30.56 12.03 -4.56
C ASN A 229 -30.31 11.01 -5.69
N LEU A 230 -29.08 10.92 -6.17
CA LEU A 230 -28.60 9.94 -7.15
C LEU A 230 -27.63 8.96 -6.48
N LYS A 231 -27.35 7.83 -7.12
CA LYS A 231 -26.46 6.80 -6.58
C LYS A 231 -25.42 6.35 -7.59
N LEU A 232 -24.28 5.89 -7.10
CA LEU A 232 -23.30 5.13 -7.87
C LEU A 232 -23.39 3.66 -7.46
N ASN A 233 -23.56 2.76 -8.43
CA ASN A 233 -23.47 1.33 -8.16
C ASN A 233 -21.99 0.93 -8.11
N MET A 234 -21.46 0.75 -6.90
CA MET A 234 -20.05 0.42 -6.69
C MET A 234 -19.66 -0.96 -7.22
N GLU A 235 -20.57 -1.93 -7.21
CA GLU A 235 -20.29 -3.27 -7.76
C GLU A 235 -20.10 -3.19 -9.28
N LYS A 236 -21.05 -2.56 -9.99
CA LYS A 236 -20.95 -2.36 -11.44
C LYS A 236 -19.75 -1.52 -11.83
N PHE A 237 -19.43 -0.47 -11.05
CA PHE A 237 -18.22 0.32 -11.26
C PHE A 237 -16.95 -0.50 -11.07
N ASN A 238 -16.88 -1.35 -10.04
CA ASN A 238 -15.73 -2.21 -9.80
C ASN A 238 -15.58 -3.28 -10.89
N ASP A 239 -16.67 -3.82 -11.41
CA ASP A 239 -16.62 -4.78 -12.52
C ASP A 239 -16.16 -4.09 -13.80
N TYR A 240 -16.68 -2.89 -14.10
CA TYR A 240 -16.20 -2.06 -15.20
C TYR A 240 -14.70 -1.71 -15.05
N LEU A 241 -14.26 -1.35 -13.84
CA LEU A 241 -12.85 -1.13 -13.53
C LEU A 241 -12.01 -2.38 -13.80
N LYS A 242 -12.46 -3.58 -13.46
CA LYS A 242 -11.71 -4.83 -13.73
C LYS A 242 -11.58 -5.06 -15.23
N GLU A 243 -12.66 -4.90 -15.98
CA GLU A 243 -12.70 -5.07 -17.44
C GLU A 243 -11.77 -4.08 -18.16
N HIS A 244 -11.65 -2.85 -17.64
CA HIS A 244 -10.85 -1.79 -18.25
C HIS A 244 -9.44 -1.64 -17.64
N ALA A 245 -9.16 -2.23 -16.48
CA ALA A 245 -7.82 -2.27 -15.87
C ALA A 245 -6.84 -3.18 -16.63
N GLU A 246 -7.34 -4.13 -17.44
CA GLU A 246 -6.51 -4.96 -18.32
C GLU A 246 -5.89 -4.15 -19.47
N LYS A 247 -6.54 -3.06 -19.91
CA LYS A 247 -6.04 -2.20 -21.00
C LYS A 247 -4.93 -1.24 -20.57
N SER A 248 -4.79 -0.96 -19.28
CA SER A 248 -3.75 -0.07 -18.72
C SER A 248 -2.61 -0.83 -18.03
N LYS A 249 -2.59 -2.17 -18.10
CA LYS A 249 -1.53 -3.04 -17.57
C LYS A 249 -0.73 -3.73 -18.68
N SER A 250 -0.08 -2.95 -19.54
CA SER A 250 1.17 -3.39 -20.18
C SER A 250 2.36 -3.24 -19.22
N LYS A 251 2.21 -3.75 -18.00
CA LYS A 251 3.29 -4.03 -17.04
C LYS A 251 2.72 -4.86 -15.89
N ILE A 252 2.80 -6.17 -16.06
CA ILE A 252 3.01 -7.25 -15.08
C ILE A 252 2.48 -8.50 -15.80
N LEU A 253 3.37 -9.11 -16.59
CA LEU A 253 3.34 -10.54 -16.84
C LEU A 253 3.34 -11.22 -15.46
N PHE A 254 2.32 -12.02 -15.15
CA PHE A 254 2.48 -13.41 -14.75
C PHE A 254 1.10 -14.08 -14.62
N ASP A 255 0.99 -15.23 -15.28
CA ASP A 255 -0.20 -16.05 -15.49
C ASP A 255 -0.97 -16.41 -14.20
N LYS A 256 -2.29 -16.19 -14.25
CA LYS A 256 -3.29 -16.90 -13.45
C LYS A 256 -3.48 -18.33 -13.98
N LYS A 257 -2.49 -19.19 -13.72
CA LYS A 257 -2.62 -20.67 -13.76
C LYS A 257 -2.04 -21.25 -12.47
N ILE A 258 -2.65 -20.92 -11.34
CA ILE A 258 -2.27 -21.46 -10.02
C ILE A 258 -3.54 -21.96 -9.35
N ASP A 259 -3.74 -23.28 -9.36
CA ASP A 259 -4.32 -23.96 -8.20
C ASP A 259 -3.92 -25.44 -8.10
N SER A 260 -3.69 -26.15 -9.22
CA SER A 260 -3.22 -27.56 -9.15
C SER A 260 -1.72 -27.73 -8.85
N ASN A 261 -0.89 -26.75 -9.21
CA ASN A 261 0.58 -26.89 -9.13
C ASN A 261 1.15 -26.76 -7.70
N LEU A 262 0.43 -26.19 -6.74
CA LEU A 262 0.94 -25.99 -5.37
C LEU A 262 0.78 -27.23 -4.48
N GLU A 263 -0.18 -28.10 -4.81
CA GLU A 263 -0.52 -29.27 -3.98
C GLU A 263 0.63 -30.29 -3.91
N ILE A 264 1.33 -30.51 -5.03
CA ILE A 264 2.51 -31.38 -5.09
C ILE A 264 3.55 -30.96 -4.06
N TYR A 265 3.89 -29.67 -4.00
CA TYR A 265 4.89 -29.16 -3.04
C TYR A 265 4.42 -29.26 -1.60
N ARG A 266 3.15 -28.95 -1.32
CA ARG A 266 2.57 -29.08 0.02
C ARG A 266 2.56 -30.52 0.53
N ASN A 267 2.40 -31.50 -0.37
CA ASN A 267 2.45 -32.91 0.01
C ASN A 267 3.88 -33.36 0.31
N ILE A 268 4.88 -32.86 -0.43
CA ILE A 268 6.30 -33.13 -0.16
C ILE A 268 6.71 -32.47 1.17
N SER A 269 6.32 -31.21 1.42
CA SER A 269 6.70 -30.45 2.62
C SER A 269 6.16 -31.01 3.93
N LYS A 270 5.18 -31.93 3.90
CA LYS A 270 4.68 -32.62 5.11
C LYS A 270 5.71 -33.57 5.70
N ASN A 271 6.58 -34.14 4.86
CA ASN A 271 7.50 -35.22 5.24
C ASN A 271 8.97 -34.89 4.96
N LEU A 272 9.26 -33.71 4.41
CA LEU A 272 10.59 -33.27 4.05
C LEU A 272 10.75 -31.78 4.31
N GLU A 273 11.85 -31.42 4.96
CA GLU A 273 12.36 -30.06 5.04
C GLU A 273 13.77 -30.06 4.45
N VAL A 274 14.02 -29.13 3.52
CA VAL A 274 15.31 -29.01 2.85
C VAL A 274 16.24 -28.12 3.67
N GLU A 275 17.38 -28.66 4.08
CA GLU A 275 18.39 -27.88 4.80
C GLU A 275 19.17 -26.98 3.83
N PHE A 276 19.09 -25.65 4.03
CA PHE A 276 19.89 -24.71 3.25
C PHE A 276 21.26 -24.48 3.90
N ILE A 277 22.31 -24.97 3.24
CA ILE A 277 23.72 -24.89 3.69
C ILE A 277 24.55 -23.87 2.89
N GLY A 278 23.89 -23.12 2.00
CA GLY A 278 24.52 -22.22 1.03
C GLY A 278 25.14 -20.94 1.59
N TYR A 279 25.01 -20.69 2.90
CA TYR A 279 25.68 -19.58 3.60
C TYR A 279 27.20 -19.81 3.73
N GLN A 280 27.61 -21.07 3.90
CA GLN A 280 29.00 -21.45 4.17
C GLN A 280 29.62 -22.25 3.03
N ARG A 281 28.78 -22.88 2.19
CA ARG A 281 29.22 -23.84 1.16
C ARG A 281 28.63 -23.47 -0.19
N SER A 282 29.46 -23.38 -1.22
CA SER A 282 29.02 -23.30 -2.62
C SER A 282 28.90 -24.68 -3.29
N LYS A 283 29.37 -25.73 -2.61
CA LYS A 283 29.37 -27.12 -3.08
C LYS A 283 29.07 -28.08 -1.93
N ALA A 284 28.28 -29.11 -2.19
CA ALA A 284 27.93 -30.14 -1.21
C ALA A 284 27.69 -31.50 -1.88
N LYS A 285 27.94 -32.58 -1.13
CA LYS A 285 27.47 -33.92 -1.47
C LYS A 285 26.15 -34.15 -0.74
N THR A 286 25.10 -34.50 -1.46
CA THR A 286 23.73 -34.57 -0.94
C THR A 286 22.95 -35.65 -1.70
N VAL A 287 21.70 -35.89 -1.29
CA VAL A 287 20.84 -36.93 -1.89
C VAL A 287 19.67 -36.26 -2.59
N ILE A 288 19.28 -36.79 -3.76
CA ILE A 288 18.03 -36.42 -4.42
C ILE A 288 16.85 -37.07 -3.68
N GLU A 289 16.00 -36.27 -3.04
CA GLU A 289 14.82 -36.75 -2.31
C GLU A 289 13.60 -36.90 -3.23
N ASN A 290 13.40 -35.95 -4.14
CA ASN A 290 12.27 -35.98 -5.07
C ASN A 290 12.66 -35.40 -6.42
N ILE A 291 11.98 -35.88 -7.47
CA ILE A 291 12.12 -35.39 -8.84
C ILE A 291 10.73 -35.13 -9.40
N ILE A 292 10.54 -33.94 -9.96
CA ILE A 292 9.32 -33.54 -10.67
C ILE A 292 9.68 -33.33 -12.13
N LYS A 293 9.09 -34.11 -13.04
CA LYS A 293 9.23 -33.92 -14.48
C LYS A 293 8.31 -32.81 -14.95
N ILE A 294 8.79 -31.98 -15.88
CA ILE A 294 8.00 -30.95 -16.54
C ILE A 294 7.86 -31.33 -18.02
N ASP A 295 6.63 -31.56 -18.46
CA ASP A 295 6.35 -31.87 -19.87
C ASP A 295 6.44 -30.63 -20.79
N LYS A 296 6.21 -30.81 -22.09
CA LYS A 296 6.24 -29.72 -23.07
C LYS A 296 5.13 -28.67 -22.85
N ASN A 297 4.05 -29.05 -22.17
CA ASN A 297 2.90 -28.19 -21.87
C ASN A 297 3.04 -27.51 -20.49
N GLY A 298 4.12 -27.76 -19.76
CA GLY A 298 4.38 -27.21 -18.43
C GLY A 298 3.71 -27.98 -17.28
N ASN A 299 3.12 -29.15 -17.55
CA ASN A 299 2.53 -29.99 -16.51
C ASN A 299 3.63 -30.64 -15.66
N LYS A 300 3.35 -30.77 -14.37
CA LYS A 300 4.28 -31.28 -13.36
C LYS A 300 3.84 -32.64 -12.88
N GLU A 301 4.74 -33.61 -12.89
CA GLU A 301 4.48 -34.97 -12.44
C GLU A 301 5.66 -35.48 -11.60
N LEU A 302 5.37 -36.10 -10.45
CA LEU A 302 6.38 -36.78 -9.65
C LEU A 302 6.89 -38.02 -10.41
N THR A 303 8.20 -38.16 -10.50
CA THR A 303 8.84 -39.29 -11.19
C THR A 303 10.00 -39.84 -10.35
N SER A 304 10.37 -41.09 -10.60
CA SER A 304 11.55 -41.71 -9.98
C SER A 304 12.86 -41.27 -10.64
N LYS A 305 12.82 -40.69 -11.86
CA LYS A 305 14.02 -40.32 -12.63
C LYS A 305 13.78 -39.30 -13.75
N LEU A 306 14.86 -38.63 -14.16
CA LEU A 306 14.95 -37.82 -15.39
C LEU A 306 16.05 -38.37 -16.30
N TYR A 307 15.79 -38.33 -17.61
CA TYR A 307 16.73 -38.71 -18.67
C TYR A 307 17.29 -37.50 -19.42
N ASP A 308 18.28 -37.77 -20.28
CA ASP A 308 18.95 -36.76 -21.07
C ASP A 308 17.97 -35.86 -21.85
N GLY A 309 18.20 -34.55 -21.76
CA GLY A 309 17.36 -33.52 -22.38
C GLY A 309 16.05 -33.21 -21.63
N GLU A 310 15.61 -34.04 -20.68
CA GLU A 310 14.35 -33.81 -19.97
C GLU A 310 14.46 -32.63 -19.00
N LYS A 311 13.38 -31.83 -18.94
CA LYS A 311 13.22 -30.72 -18.02
C LYS A 311 12.54 -31.20 -16.74
N GLY A 312 12.93 -30.61 -15.61
CA GLY A 312 12.33 -30.95 -14.34
C GLY A 312 12.75 -30.03 -13.21
N GLU A 313 12.33 -30.43 -12.02
CA GLU A 313 12.71 -29.83 -10.75
C GLU A 313 13.25 -30.94 -9.85
N ILE A 314 14.45 -30.74 -9.29
CA ILE A 314 15.08 -31.66 -8.36
C ILE A 314 14.94 -31.07 -6.95
N ILE A 315 14.59 -31.89 -5.96
CA ILE A 315 14.61 -31.54 -4.54
C ILE A 315 15.70 -32.36 -3.88
N LEU A 316 16.60 -31.68 -3.18
CA LEU A 316 17.75 -32.27 -2.48
C LEU A 316 17.45 -32.32 -0.97
N ARG A 317 18.10 -33.23 -0.24
CA ARG A 317 18.02 -33.28 1.22
C ARG A 317 18.59 -32.00 1.86
N GLU A 318 19.81 -31.67 1.46
CA GLU A 318 20.48 -30.40 1.78
C GLU A 318 20.91 -29.71 0.48
N THR A 319 20.89 -28.38 0.44
CA THR A 319 21.26 -27.63 -0.77
C THR A 319 22.15 -26.41 -0.50
N PRO A 320 23.22 -26.22 -1.30
CA PRO A 320 23.95 -24.96 -1.33
C PRO A 320 23.26 -23.85 -2.15
N PHE A 321 22.20 -24.17 -2.92
CA PHE A 321 21.50 -23.23 -3.79
C PHE A 321 20.50 -22.38 -3.00
N TYR A 322 20.68 -21.07 -3.05
CA TYR A 322 19.75 -20.08 -2.53
C TYR A 322 18.53 -20.05 -3.43
N GLY A 323 17.37 -20.36 -2.84
CA GLY A 323 16.10 -20.23 -3.53
C GLY A 323 15.63 -18.78 -3.54
N GLU A 324 15.03 -18.33 -4.64
CA GLU A 324 14.58 -16.95 -4.79
C GLU A 324 13.70 -16.50 -3.63
N LYS A 325 14.14 -15.45 -2.92
CA LYS A 325 13.45 -14.86 -1.78
C LYS A 325 13.94 -13.42 -1.55
N GLY A 326 13.03 -12.54 -1.13
CA GLY A 326 13.38 -11.17 -0.75
C GLY A 326 13.84 -10.29 -1.92
N GLY A 327 13.43 -10.60 -3.14
CA GLY A 327 13.85 -9.90 -4.37
C GLY A 327 15.14 -10.43 -5.00
N GLN A 328 15.91 -11.27 -4.30
CA GLN A 328 17.10 -11.91 -4.83
C GLN A 328 16.74 -13.15 -5.64
N ILE A 329 17.22 -13.20 -6.89
CA ILE A 329 17.00 -14.33 -7.79
C ILE A 329 17.65 -15.62 -7.27
N GLY A 330 17.08 -16.76 -7.66
CA GLY A 330 17.61 -18.07 -7.32
C GLY A 330 18.93 -18.37 -8.01
N ASP A 331 19.73 -19.24 -7.39
CA ASP A 331 21.01 -19.64 -7.98
C ASP A 331 20.90 -20.53 -9.20
N LYS A 332 22.00 -20.50 -9.95
CA LYS A 332 22.31 -21.39 -11.06
C LYS A 332 23.48 -22.28 -10.69
N GLY A 333 23.65 -23.38 -11.41
CA GLY A 333 24.74 -24.30 -11.17
C GLY A 333 24.47 -25.69 -11.73
N ILE A 334 25.07 -26.69 -11.11
CA ILE A 334 25.06 -28.07 -11.59
C ILE A 334 24.81 -29.04 -10.43
N ILE A 335 23.97 -30.05 -10.68
CA ILE A 335 23.83 -31.23 -9.82
C ILE A 335 24.38 -32.43 -10.61
N ARG A 336 25.36 -33.16 -10.06
CA ARG A 336 26.14 -34.17 -10.80
C ARG A 336 26.27 -35.50 -10.07
N LYS A 337 26.15 -36.60 -10.80
CA LYS A 337 26.49 -37.97 -10.39
C LYS A 337 27.44 -38.59 -11.42
N GLY A 338 28.73 -38.65 -11.11
CA GLY A 338 29.75 -39.10 -12.09
C GLY A 338 29.74 -38.24 -13.35
N GLU A 339 29.47 -38.85 -14.51
CA GLU A 339 29.33 -38.13 -15.79
C GLU A 339 27.93 -37.54 -16.03
N ASN A 340 26.93 -37.96 -15.26
CA ASN A 340 25.55 -37.51 -15.43
C ASN A 340 25.36 -36.17 -14.73
N PHE A 341 24.76 -35.19 -15.40
CA PHE A 341 24.53 -33.91 -14.76
C PHE A 341 23.26 -33.18 -15.21
N PHE A 342 22.70 -32.46 -14.26
CA PHE A 342 21.56 -31.59 -14.41
C PHE A 342 22.02 -30.13 -14.29
N ALA A 343 21.75 -29.34 -15.32
CA ALA A 343 22.04 -27.91 -15.32
C ALA A 343 20.89 -27.17 -14.65
N VAL A 344 21.15 -26.64 -13.46
CA VAL A 344 20.21 -25.80 -12.70
C VAL A 344 20.24 -24.40 -13.28
N THR A 345 19.10 -23.95 -13.78
CA THR A 345 18.93 -22.62 -14.37
C THR A 345 18.29 -21.62 -13.42
N ASP A 346 17.65 -22.12 -12.35
CA ASP A 346 16.91 -21.31 -11.38
C ASP A 346 16.62 -22.15 -10.12
N CYS A 347 16.55 -21.50 -8.96
CA CYS A 347 16.19 -22.13 -7.69
C CYS A 347 15.05 -21.35 -7.01
N LYS A 348 13.99 -22.03 -6.58
CA LYS A 348 12.78 -21.38 -6.04
C LYS A 348 12.35 -22.03 -4.72
N ILE A 349 11.57 -21.27 -3.95
CA ILE A 349 10.92 -21.72 -2.71
C ILE A 349 9.40 -21.60 -2.91
N PRO A 350 8.74 -22.59 -3.55
CA PRO A 350 7.30 -22.51 -3.86
C PRO A 350 6.42 -22.62 -2.61
N VAL A 351 6.88 -23.34 -1.59
CA VAL A 351 6.30 -23.42 -0.25
C VAL A 351 7.45 -23.37 0.75
N GLU A 352 7.16 -22.92 1.98
CA GLU A 352 8.16 -22.85 3.03
C GLU A 352 8.81 -24.22 3.30
N GLY A 353 10.13 -24.22 3.55
CA GLY A 353 10.91 -25.44 3.80
C GLY A 353 11.31 -26.24 2.56
N ILE A 354 10.88 -25.89 1.35
CA ILE A 354 11.19 -26.65 0.13
C ILE A 354 11.93 -25.79 -0.89
N ASN A 355 13.21 -26.12 -1.15
CA ASN A 355 13.98 -25.57 -2.26
C ASN A 355 13.90 -26.50 -3.48
N ILE A 356 13.41 -25.96 -4.60
CA ILE A 356 13.38 -26.67 -5.88
C ILE A 356 14.48 -26.16 -6.81
N HIS A 357 15.13 -27.07 -7.53
CA HIS A 357 16.18 -26.76 -8.50
C HIS A 357 15.63 -26.98 -9.91
N LYS A 358 15.26 -25.91 -10.60
CA LYS A 358 14.69 -25.97 -11.94
C LYS A 358 15.79 -26.06 -12.98
N GLY A 359 15.61 -26.94 -13.96
CA GLY A 359 16.63 -27.14 -14.97
C GLY A 359 16.32 -28.26 -15.94
N ARG A 360 17.38 -28.82 -16.51
CA ARG A 360 17.31 -29.97 -17.41
C ARG A 360 18.51 -30.88 -17.27
N VAL A 361 18.32 -32.18 -17.51
CA VAL A 361 19.44 -33.10 -17.66
C VAL A 361 20.17 -32.76 -18.95
N LYS A 362 21.50 -32.67 -18.86
CA LYS A 362 22.39 -32.37 -19.99
C LYS A 362 23.16 -33.59 -20.47
N LYS A 363 23.31 -34.59 -19.60
CA LYS A 363 23.92 -35.88 -19.92
C LYS A 363 23.44 -36.93 -18.92
N GLY A 364 23.06 -38.10 -19.43
CA GLY A 364 22.78 -39.30 -18.64
C GLY A 364 21.40 -39.34 -17.98
N GLU A 365 21.31 -40.00 -16.83
CA GLU A 365 20.10 -40.09 -16.01
C GLU A 365 20.38 -39.75 -14.54
N LEU A 366 19.37 -39.19 -13.86
CA LEU A 366 19.39 -38.95 -12.41
C LEU A 366 18.12 -39.54 -11.79
N LYS A 367 18.27 -40.22 -10.67
CA LYS A 367 17.19 -40.93 -9.97
C LYS A 367 16.99 -40.35 -8.57
N VAL A 368 15.78 -40.51 -8.05
CA VAL A 368 15.54 -40.34 -6.61
C VAL A 368 16.46 -41.31 -5.84
N VAL A 369 16.90 -40.92 -4.65
CA VAL A 369 17.93 -41.53 -3.79
C VAL A 369 19.37 -41.54 -4.32
N ASP A 370 19.64 -40.90 -5.46
CA ASP A 370 21.01 -40.73 -5.93
C ASP A 370 21.82 -39.79 -5.02
N GLU A 371 23.01 -40.24 -4.61
CA GLU A 371 24.04 -39.35 -4.08
C GLU A 371 24.66 -38.51 -5.20
N VAL A 372 24.61 -37.19 -5.02
CA VAL A 372 25.02 -36.20 -6.02
C VAL A 372 25.91 -35.13 -5.42
N SER A 373 26.78 -34.55 -6.26
CA SER A 373 27.48 -33.31 -5.97
C SER A 373 26.68 -32.13 -6.51
N ALA A 374 26.19 -31.27 -5.63
CA ALA A 374 25.50 -30.03 -5.95
C ALA A 374 26.49 -28.86 -5.87
N GLU A 375 26.63 -28.08 -6.95
CA GLU A 375 27.62 -27.01 -7.06
C GLU A 375 26.98 -25.76 -7.69
N VAL A 376 27.02 -24.64 -6.95
CA VAL A 376 26.50 -23.34 -7.37
C VAL A 376 27.52 -22.65 -8.29
N ASP A 377 27.02 -21.90 -9.26
CA ASP A 377 27.86 -20.94 -10.01
C ASP A 377 28.32 -19.83 -9.06
N TYR A 378 29.55 -19.98 -8.57
CA TYR A 378 30.13 -19.10 -7.56
C TYR A 378 30.27 -17.65 -8.06
N ASN A 379 30.58 -17.44 -9.35
CA ASN A 379 30.73 -16.10 -9.89
C ASN A 379 29.39 -15.37 -9.94
N SER A 380 28.35 -16.07 -10.41
CA SER A 380 26.98 -15.53 -10.42
C SER A 380 26.50 -15.21 -9.00
N ARG A 381 26.67 -16.14 -8.05
CA ARG A 381 26.33 -15.92 -6.63
C ARG A 381 27.06 -14.70 -6.05
N LYS A 382 28.37 -14.57 -6.31
CA LYS A 382 29.18 -13.46 -5.80
C LYS A 382 28.69 -12.11 -6.31
N ASN A 383 28.33 -12.03 -7.59
CA ASN A 383 27.79 -10.80 -8.20
C ASN A 383 26.40 -10.46 -7.63
N ILE A 384 25.52 -11.45 -7.50
CA ILE A 384 24.22 -11.29 -6.83
C ILE A 384 24.40 -10.79 -5.40
N SER A 385 25.35 -11.34 -4.65
CA SER A 385 25.63 -10.95 -3.26
C SER A 385 26.12 -9.50 -3.16
N LYS A 386 26.97 -9.04 -4.09
CA LYS A 386 27.37 -7.63 -4.17
C LYS A 386 26.17 -6.71 -4.40
N ASN A 387 25.30 -7.09 -5.33
CA ASN A 387 24.08 -6.34 -5.64
C ASN A 387 23.09 -6.32 -4.46
N HIS A 388 23.02 -7.40 -3.69
CA HIS A 388 22.26 -7.46 -2.44
C HIS A 388 22.78 -6.44 -1.43
N THR A 389 24.09 -6.42 -1.17
CA THR A 389 24.74 -5.44 -0.28
C THR A 389 24.52 -4.01 -0.77
N ALA A 390 24.66 -3.77 -2.08
CA ALA A 390 24.41 -2.47 -2.69
C ALA A 390 22.96 -1.99 -2.48
N THR A 391 22.00 -2.92 -2.48
CA THR A 391 20.58 -2.61 -2.22
C THR A 391 20.38 -2.11 -0.78
N HIS A 392 21.03 -2.73 0.21
CA HIS A 392 20.98 -2.26 1.61
C HIS A 392 21.70 -0.92 1.80
N LEU A 393 22.86 -0.74 1.17
CA LEU A 393 23.58 0.54 1.20
C LEU A 393 22.72 1.66 0.62
N LEU A 394 22.08 1.44 -0.54
CA LEU A 394 21.17 2.41 -1.14
C LEU A 394 20.00 2.72 -0.20
N HIS A 395 19.37 1.70 0.40
CA HIS A 395 18.27 1.93 1.33
C HIS A 395 18.69 2.76 2.54
N TRP A 396 19.85 2.49 3.13
CA TRP A 396 20.40 3.27 4.23
C TRP A 396 20.67 4.72 3.83
N VAL A 397 21.29 4.95 2.66
CA VAL A 397 21.55 6.31 2.16
C VAL A 397 20.25 7.06 1.90
N LEU A 398 19.25 6.42 1.30
CA LEU A 398 17.94 7.02 1.08
C LEU A 398 17.29 7.47 2.39
N ARG A 399 17.37 6.66 3.44
CA ARG A 399 16.86 7.05 4.76
C ARG A 399 17.61 8.23 5.38
N ASN A 400 18.92 8.31 5.17
CA ASN A 400 19.71 9.44 5.65
C ASN A 400 19.43 10.74 4.87
N VAL A 401 19.12 10.65 3.58
CA VAL A 401 18.90 11.83 2.71
C VAL A 401 17.45 12.32 2.76
N PHE A 402 16.49 11.40 2.91
CA PHE A 402 15.06 11.68 2.81
C PHE A 402 14.26 11.37 4.07
N GLY A 403 14.89 10.84 5.13
CA GLY A 403 14.23 10.50 6.39
C GLY A 403 13.88 9.01 6.52
N ASN A 404 13.57 8.60 7.76
CA ASN A 404 13.29 7.21 8.12
C ASN A 404 11.98 6.66 7.55
N GLU A 405 11.12 7.53 7.02
CA GLU A 405 9.86 7.23 6.34
C GLU A 405 10.04 6.51 5.00
N ILE A 406 11.25 6.50 4.44
CA ILE A 406 11.54 5.71 3.23
C ILE A 406 11.34 4.23 3.53
N LYS A 407 10.33 3.66 2.87
CA LYS A 407 10.02 2.23 2.88
C LYS A 407 10.30 1.62 1.53
N GLN A 408 10.87 0.42 1.56
CA GLN A 408 10.98 -0.44 0.40
C GLN A 408 9.58 -0.87 -0.07
N CYS A 409 9.28 -0.60 -1.33
CA CYS A 409 8.05 -1.03 -2.00
C CYS A 409 8.28 -2.22 -2.94
N GLY A 410 9.55 -2.49 -3.29
CA GLY A 410 9.91 -3.59 -4.18
C GLY A 410 11.43 -3.71 -4.29
N SER A 411 11.92 -4.91 -4.61
CA SER A 411 13.33 -5.14 -4.89
C SER A 411 13.51 -6.25 -5.92
N PHE A 412 14.53 -6.10 -6.75
CA PHE A 412 15.05 -7.13 -7.64
C PHE A 412 16.58 -7.12 -7.49
N VAL A 413 17.18 -8.29 -7.23
CA VAL A 413 18.63 -8.45 -7.10
C VAL A 413 19.05 -9.60 -8.00
N GLY A 414 19.60 -9.25 -9.15
CA GLY A 414 20.15 -10.19 -10.12
C GLY A 414 21.67 -10.15 -10.16
N GLU A 415 22.25 -10.89 -11.10
CA GLU A 415 23.70 -10.92 -11.33
C GLU A 415 24.21 -9.60 -11.91
N ASP A 416 23.52 -9.07 -12.94
CA ASP A 416 24.01 -7.90 -13.68
C ASP A 416 23.53 -6.56 -13.10
N ARG A 417 22.45 -6.58 -12.32
CA ARG A 417 21.82 -5.36 -11.79
C ARG A 417 20.97 -5.65 -10.55
N PHE A 418 20.69 -4.58 -9.82
CA PHE A 418 19.60 -4.53 -8.86
C PHE A 418 18.63 -3.39 -9.17
N ARG A 419 17.42 -3.49 -8.63
CA ARG A 419 16.38 -2.45 -8.62
C ARG A 419 15.86 -2.35 -7.20
N PHE A 420 15.77 -1.12 -6.68
CA PHE A 420 15.18 -0.84 -5.38
C PHE A 420 14.07 0.18 -5.56
N ASP A 421 12.84 -0.24 -5.30
CA ASP A 421 11.66 0.62 -5.41
C ASP A 421 11.34 1.16 -4.02
N TYR A 422 11.18 2.47 -3.90
CA TYR A 422 10.89 3.13 -2.63
C TYR A 422 9.82 4.21 -2.81
N SER A 423 9.06 4.45 -1.73
CA SER A 423 8.04 5.50 -1.71
C SER A 423 8.67 6.83 -1.32
N ILE A 424 8.55 7.83 -2.20
CA ILE A 424 8.86 9.22 -1.89
C ILE A 424 7.76 10.12 -2.46
N TYR A 425 7.33 11.12 -1.68
CA TYR A 425 6.23 12.01 -2.08
C TYR A 425 6.63 12.94 -3.25
N THR A 426 7.86 13.43 -3.20
CA THR A 426 8.45 14.28 -4.25
C THR A 426 9.69 13.59 -4.79
N ALA A 427 9.64 13.15 -6.04
CA ALA A 427 10.81 12.61 -6.71
C ALA A 427 11.92 13.67 -6.75
N PRO A 428 13.19 13.31 -6.48
CA PRO A 428 14.30 14.24 -6.60
C PRO A 428 14.41 14.70 -8.06
N SER A 429 13.98 15.93 -8.33
CA SER A 429 14.00 16.53 -9.67
C SER A 429 15.36 17.16 -10.02
N SER A 430 16.27 17.28 -9.05
CA SER A 430 17.59 17.85 -9.28
C SER A 430 18.66 16.76 -9.45
N THR A 431 19.43 16.86 -10.52
CA THR A 431 20.64 16.07 -10.78
C THR A 431 21.62 16.10 -9.60
N SER A 432 21.61 17.19 -8.83
CA SER A 432 22.43 17.36 -7.61
C SER A 432 22.07 16.40 -6.48
N ARG A 433 20.78 16.09 -6.26
CA ARG A 433 20.35 15.19 -5.18
C ARG A 433 20.70 13.73 -5.51
N LEU A 434 20.60 13.36 -6.79
CA LEU A 434 21.08 12.06 -7.28
C LEU A 434 22.60 11.92 -7.15
N ALA A 435 23.34 12.98 -7.44
CA ALA A 435 24.80 13.01 -7.23
C ALA A 435 25.17 12.87 -5.75
N GLU A 436 24.44 13.50 -4.83
CA GLU A 436 24.65 13.34 -3.38
C GLU A 436 24.42 11.89 -2.93
N ILE A 437 23.34 11.26 -3.38
CA ILE A 437 23.04 9.84 -3.08
C ILE A 437 24.18 8.95 -3.61
N LEU A 438 24.60 9.14 -4.86
CA LEU A 438 25.67 8.37 -5.46
C LEU A 438 26.98 8.54 -4.71
N PHE A 439 27.34 9.78 -4.35
CA PHE A 439 28.55 10.09 -3.60
C PHE A 439 28.55 9.41 -2.22
N LYS A 440 27.42 9.45 -1.48
CA LYS A 440 27.30 8.77 -0.18
C LYS A 440 27.42 7.25 -0.31
N ILE A 441 26.82 6.66 -1.33
CA ILE A 441 26.95 5.21 -1.59
C ILE A 441 28.41 4.85 -1.87
N LEU A 442 29.08 5.58 -2.77
CA LEU A 442 30.48 5.33 -3.12
C LEU A 442 31.42 5.52 -1.92
N SER A 443 31.18 6.53 -1.08
CA SER A 443 31.96 6.77 0.13
C SER A 443 31.79 5.68 1.20
N LEU A 444 30.64 5.00 1.25
CA LEU A 444 30.44 3.87 2.15
C LEU A 444 31.05 2.59 1.58
N ALA A 445 30.97 2.40 0.26
CA ALA A 445 31.53 1.23 -0.40
C ALA A 445 33.07 1.24 -0.45
N SER A 446 33.71 2.41 -0.31
CA SER A 446 35.17 2.55 -0.27
C SER A 446 35.77 2.35 1.13
N ARG A 447 34.94 2.32 2.18
CA ARG A 447 35.32 1.96 3.54
C ARG A 447 35.13 0.46 3.73
#